data_AF-A0A6P8XMM7-F1
#
_entry.id   AF-A0A6P8XMM7-F1
#
_cell.length_a   1.000
_cell.length_b   1.000
_cell.length_c   1.000
_cell.angle_alpha   90.00
_cell.angle_beta   90.00
_cell.angle_gamma   90.00
#
_symmetry.space_group_name_H-M   'P 1'
#
loop_
_entity.id
_entity.type
_entity.pdbx_description
1 polymer ?
#
loop_
_entity_poly.entity_id
_entity_poly.type
_entity_poly.pdbx_seq_one_letter_code
_entity_poly.pdbx_strand_id
1 'polypeptide(L)'
;MLTASLFVLFFVVCPLQTNAQNVTVSLANSQAVSNTVKEMLDEKLPPNAEARDSGNMLLDSVKKALSICDEALIKDQQIVKHTNCVAETKVWALISVGELAGQSWAKSGASRPGLFC
;
A
#
# COMPACT_ATOMS: atom_id res chain seq x y z
N MET A 1 1.77 -46.42 29.45
CA MET A 1 1.27 -46.06 28.10
C MET A 1 0.40 -44.82 28.20
N LEU A 2 0.93 -43.59 28.19
CA LEU A 2 0.13 -42.34 28.15
C LEU A 2 0.94 -41.03 27.97
N THR A 3 2.18 -41.09 27.45
CA THR A 3 3.04 -39.89 27.31
C THR A 3 3.40 -39.53 25.88
N ALA A 4 3.11 -40.40 24.90
CA ALA A 4 3.47 -40.16 23.50
C ALA A 4 2.47 -39.23 22.75
N SER A 5 1.27 -39.03 23.29
CA SER A 5 0.19 -38.30 22.60
C SER A 5 0.25 -36.77 22.75
N LEU A 6 1.04 -36.22 23.68
CA LEU A 6 1.14 -34.76 23.87
C LEU A 6 2.15 -34.08 22.94
N PHE A 7 3.18 -34.79 22.48
CA PHE A 7 4.21 -34.20 21.62
C PHE A 7 3.76 -33.99 20.16
N VAL A 8 2.76 -34.75 19.70
CA VAL A 8 2.27 -34.65 18.32
C VAL A 8 1.39 -33.40 18.11
N LEU A 9 0.69 -32.93 19.15
CA LEU A 9 -0.12 -31.71 19.08
C LEU A 9 0.74 -30.43 19.03
N PHE A 10 1.90 -30.40 19.70
CA PHE A 10 2.74 -29.20 19.74
C PHE A 10 3.43 -28.88 18.40
N PHE A 11 3.75 -29.90 17.60
CA PHE A 11 4.40 -29.72 16.29
C PHE A 11 3.45 -29.22 15.19
N VAL A 12 2.13 -29.41 15.35
CA VAL A 12 1.14 -29.02 14.33
C VAL A 12 0.63 -27.59 14.52
N VAL A 13 0.70 -27.04 15.73
CA VAL A 13 0.20 -25.66 16.02
C VAL A 13 1.22 -24.59 15.64
N CYS A 14 2.52 -24.90 15.70
CA CYS A 14 3.60 -23.93 15.45
C CYS A 14 3.69 -23.38 14.00
N PRO A 15 3.48 -24.15 12.91
CA PRO A 15 3.57 -23.61 11.55
C PRO A 15 2.37 -22.73 11.14
N LEU A 16 1.24 -22.82 11.84
CA LEU A 16 0.05 -22.02 11.55
C LEU A 16 0.15 -20.59 12.09
N GLN A 17 0.78 -20.39 13.26
CA GLN A 17 0.93 -19.06 13.85
C GLN A 17 1.92 -18.16 13.09
N THR A 18 3.00 -18.73 12.54
CA THR A 18 3.99 -17.96 11.78
C THR A 18 3.42 -17.41 10.47
N ASN A 19 2.60 -18.18 9.76
CA ASN A 19 1.94 -17.71 8.54
C ASN A 19 0.91 -16.61 8.81
N ALA A 20 0.11 -16.73 9.87
CA ALA A 20 -0.88 -15.71 10.23
C ALA A 20 -0.24 -14.37 10.63
N GLN A 21 0.88 -14.40 11.35
CA GLN A 21 1.65 -13.18 11.66
C GLN A 21 2.20 -12.52 10.39
N ASN A 22 2.75 -13.29 9.47
CA ASN A 22 3.29 -12.75 8.22
C ASN A 22 2.21 -12.10 7.35
N VAL A 23 1.01 -12.68 7.27
CA VAL A 23 -0.11 -12.09 6.54
C VAL A 23 -0.54 -10.75 7.16
N THR A 24 -0.60 -10.68 8.49
CA THR A 24 -0.97 -9.44 9.21
C THR A 24 0.04 -8.32 8.98
N VAL A 25 1.35 -8.65 9.03
CA VAL A 25 2.42 -7.69 8.73
C VAL A 25 2.37 -7.22 7.28
N SER A 26 2.10 -8.13 6.33
CA SER A 26 1.93 -7.77 4.92
C SER A 26 0.74 -6.85 4.70
N LEU A 27 -0.43 -7.12 5.31
CA LEU A 27 -1.58 -6.21 5.22
C LEU A 27 -1.27 -4.81 5.78
N ALA A 28 -0.51 -4.75 6.89
CA ALA A 28 -0.08 -3.47 7.46
C ALA A 28 0.83 -2.68 6.51
N ASN A 29 1.65 -3.37 5.71
CA ASN A 29 2.48 -2.74 4.69
C ASN A 29 1.63 -2.10 3.58
N SER A 30 0.57 -2.77 3.10
CA SER A 30 -0.38 -2.18 2.15
C SER A 30 -1.00 -0.89 2.70
N GLN A 31 -1.44 -0.90 3.96
CA GLN A 31 -1.99 0.28 4.61
C GLN A 31 -0.95 1.43 4.71
N ALA A 32 0.30 1.10 5.03
CA ALA A 32 1.38 2.08 5.09
C ALA A 32 1.63 2.76 3.73
N VAL A 33 1.51 2.02 2.62
CA VAL A 33 1.60 2.59 1.27
C VAL A 33 0.46 3.57 1.01
N SER A 34 -0.79 3.20 1.33
CA SER A 34 -1.93 4.11 1.15
C SER A 34 -1.75 5.42 1.95
N ASN A 35 -1.30 5.32 3.20
CA ASN A 35 -1.02 6.47 4.04
C ASN A 35 0.10 7.34 3.46
N THR A 36 1.20 6.73 3.00
CA THR A 36 2.31 7.45 2.35
C THR A 36 1.84 8.23 1.12
N VAL A 37 1.01 7.60 0.27
CA VAL A 37 0.46 8.26 -0.92
C VAL A 37 -0.44 9.43 -0.55
N LYS A 38 -1.28 9.27 0.48
CA LYS A 38 -2.12 10.35 1.00
C LYS A 38 -1.27 11.53 1.48
N GLU A 39 -0.25 11.27 2.29
CA GLU A 39 0.66 12.30 2.80
C GLU A 39 1.34 13.07 1.66
N MET A 40 1.81 12.37 0.63
CA MET A 40 2.44 13.03 -0.52
C MET A 40 1.46 13.82 -1.37
N LEU A 41 0.20 13.39 -1.49
CA LEU A 41 -0.84 14.15 -2.17
C LEU A 41 -1.13 15.44 -1.41
N ASP A 42 -1.28 15.35 -0.09
CA ASP A 42 -1.50 16.52 0.78
C ASP A 42 -0.30 17.49 0.74
N GLU A 43 0.92 16.98 0.62
CA GLU A 43 2.15 17.79 0.55
C GLU A 43 2.37 18.43 -0.83
N LYS A 44 2.15 17.68 -1.92
CA LYS A 44 2.61 18.08 -3.27
C LYS A 44 1.56 18.79 -4.10
N LEU A 45 0.27 18.59 -3.80
CA LEU A 45 -0.80 19.21 -4.57
C LEU A 45 -1.05 20.65 -4.12
N PRO A 46 -1.40 21.55 -5.06
CA PRO A 46 -1.83 22.89 -4.68
C PRO A 46 -3.10 22.84 -3.84
N PRO A 47 -3.31 23.80 -2.90
CA PRO A 47 -4.41 23.78 -1.94
C PRO A 47 -5.73 24.27 -2.57
N ASN A 48 -6.14 23.70 -3.70
CA ASN A 48 -7.39 24.01 -4.38
C ASN A 48 -8.28 22.77 -4.51
N ALA A 49 -9.58 22.99 -4.74
CA ALA A 49 -10.57 21.92 -4.75
C ALA A 49 -10.35 20.91 -5.88
N GLU A 50 -9.95 21.37 -7.07
CA GLU A 50 -9.74 20.51 -8.24
C GLU A 50 -8.58 19.53 -8.04
N ALA A 51 -7.44 20.04 -7.55
CA ALA A 51 -6.27 19.21 -7.27
C ALA A 51 -6.58 18.20 -6.16
N ARG A 52 -7.31 18.62 -5.12
CA ARG A 52 -7.76 17.72 -4.05
C ARG A 52 -8.69 16.62 -4.56
N ASP A 53 -9.65 16.94 -5.41
CA ASP A 53 -10.56 15.96 -6.00
C ASP A 53 -9.80 14.93 -6.85
N SER A 54 -8.91 15.41 -7.73
CA SER A 54 -8.03 14.54 -8.53
C SER A 54 -7.11 13.68 -7.66
N GLY A 55 -6.58 14.24 -6.57
CA GLY A 55 -5.76 13.52 -5.59
C GLY A 55 -6.55 12.43 -4.87
N ASN A 56 -7.80 12.70 -4.49
CA ASN A 56 -8.68 11.69 -3.89
C ASN A 56 -8.98 10.55 -4.86
N MET A 57 -9.24 10.84 -6.14
CA MET A 57 -9.46 9.81 -7.17
C MET A 57 -8.23 8.92 -7.34
N LEU A 58 -7.02 9.51 -7.35
CA LEU A 58 -5.78 8.74 -7.40
C LEU A 58 -5.62 7.88 -6.13
N LEU A 59 -5.85 8.45 -4.94
CA LEU A 59 -5.75 7.72 -3.68
C LEU A 59 -6.73 6.54 -3.62
N ASP A 60 -7.96 6.72 -4.10
CA ASP A 60 -8.95 5.65 -4.13
C ASP A 60 -8.59 4.56 -5.14
N SER A 61 -7.99 4.93 -6.28
CA SER A 61 -7.44 3.96 -7.23
C SER A 61 -6.29 3.14 -6.63
N VAL A 62 -5.41 3.79 -5.86
CA VAL A 62 -4.32 3.12 -5.13
C VAL A 62 -4.87 2.17 -4.07
N LYS A 63 -5.84 2.60 -3.25
CA LYS A 63 -6.49 1.73 -2.26
C LYS A 63 -7.14 0.52 -2.91
N LYS A 64 -7.81 0.70 -4.05
CA LYS A 64 -8.40 -0.40 -4.81
C LYS A 64 -7.34 -1.39 -5.31
N ALA A 65 -6.23 -0.91 -5.85
CA ALA A 65 -5.13 -1.76 -6.28
C ALA A 65 -4.51 -2.56 -5.12
N LEU A 66 -4.29 -1.89 -3.98
CA LEU A 66 -3.80 -2.55 -2.76
C LEU A 66 -4.79 -3.59 -2.22
N SER A 67 -6.10 -3.32 -2.27
CA SER A 67 -7.13 -4.30 -1.92
C SER A 67 -7.04 -5.56 -2.77
N ILE A 68 -6.76 -5.43 -4.07
CA ILE A 68 -6.56 -6.59 -4.96
C ILE A 68 -5.30 -7.38 -4.55
N CYS A 69 -4.20 -6.70 -4.19
CA CYS A 69 -3.02 -7.37 -3.65
C CYS A 69 -3.34 -8.13 -2.35
N ASP A 70 -4.08 -7.49 -1.44
CA ASP A 70 -4.44 -8.06 -0.14
C ASP A 70 -5.39 -9.26 -0.26
N GLU A 71 -6.38 -9.19 -1.17
CA GLU A 71 -7.27 -10.32 -1.50
C GLU A 71 -6.48 -11.51 -2.04
N ALA A 72 -5.49 -11.27 -2.91
CA ALA A 72 -4.61 -12.32 -3.43
C ALA A 72 -3.75 -12.94 -2.32
N LEU A 73 -3.28 -12.15 -1.34
CA LEU A 73 -2.57 -12.67 -0.17
C LEU A 73 -3.46 -13.57 0.69
N ILE A 74 -4.69 -13.14 0.96
CA ILE A 74 -5.64 -13.92 1.78
C ILE A 74 -5.96 -15.25 1.09
N LYS A 75 -6.12 -15.23 -0.24
CA LYS A 75 -6.50 -16.40 -1.03
C LYS A 75 -5.35 -17.39 -1.25
N ASP A 76 -4.18 -16.89 -1.66
CA ASP A 76 -3.08 -17.74 -2.13
C ASP A 76 -2.01 -17.95 -1.04
N GLN A 77 -2.06 -17.18 0.06
CA GLN A 77 -1.06 -17.14 1.14
C GLN A 77 0.38 -16.90 0.65
N GLN A 78 0.55 -16.27 -0.52
CA GLN A 78 1.85 -16.01 -1.11
C GLN A 78 2.36 -14.60 -0.77
N ILE A 79 3.10 -14.52 0.34
CA ILE A 79 3.69 -13.28 0.85
C ILE A 79 4.60 -12.60 -0.17
N VAL A 80 5.41 -13.36 -0.92
CA VAL A 80 6.34 -12.80 -1.92
C VAL A 80 5.59 -12.10 -3.06
N LYS A 81 4.50 -12.72 -3.55
CA LYS A 81 3.67 -12.11 -4.60
C LYS A 81 2.98 -10.85 -4.10
N HIS A 82 2.47 -10.88 -2.87
CA HIS A 82 1.87 -9.71 -2.22
C HIS A 82 2.88 -8.55 -2.11
N THR A 83 4.07 -8.82 -1.59
CA THR A 83 5.11 -7.79 -1.44
C THR A 83 5.49 -7.16 -2.78
N ASN A 84 5.61 -7.95 -3.85
CA ASN A 84 5.87 -7.43 -5.18
C ASN A 84 4.70 -6.57 -5.70
N CYS A 85 3.46 -7.04 -5.54
CA CYS A 85 2.25 -6.31 -5.94
C CYS A 85 2.15 -4.95 -5.22
N VAL A 86 2.39 -4.93 -3.90
CA VAL A 86 2.38 -3.69 -3.11
C VAL A 86 3.53 -2.75 -3.51
N ALA A 87 4.72 -3.29 -3.77
CA ALA A 87 5.88 -2.50 -4.20
C ALA A 87 5.64 -1.88 -5.59
N GLU A 88 5.13 -2.64 -6.55
CA GLU A 88 4.75 -2.13 -7.87
C GLU A 88 3.67 -1.05 -7.76
N THR A 89 2.62 -1.31 -6.97
CA THR A 89 1.54 -0.33 -6.72
C THR A 89 2.09 0.96 -6.12
N LYS A 90 3.02 0.87 -5.17
CA LYS A 90 3.70 2.03 -4.58
C LYS A 90 4.46 2.84 -5.62
N VAL A 91 5.23 2.19 -6.50
CA VAL A 91 6.00 2.86 -7.56
C VAL A 91 5.07 3.59 -8.52
N TRP A 92 4.02 2.92 -8.99
CA TRP A 92 3.02 3.55 -9.86
C TRP A 92 2.35 4.74 -9.19
N ALA A 93 1.92 4.59 -7.93
CA ALA A 93 1.32 5.67 -7.17
C ALA A 93 2.26 6.89 -7.06
N LEU A 94 3.54 6.67 -6.75
CA LEU A 94 4.54 7.72 -6.64
C LEU A 94 4.74 8.50 -7.94
N ILE A 95 4.79 7.80 -9.07
CA ILE A 95 4.89 8.42 -10.40
C ILE A 95 3.64 9.26 -10.67
N SER A 96 2.45 8.69 -10.48
CA SER A 96 1.18 9.38 -10.72
C SER A 96 1.00 10.60 -9.81
N VAL A 97 1.45 10.56 -8.55
CA VAL A 97 1.46 11.75 -7.69
C VAL A 97 2.36 12.84 -8.27
N GLY A 98 3.54 12.46 -8.77
CA GLY A 98 4.47 13.40 -9.40
C GLY A 98 3.88 14.09 -10.62
N GLU A 99 3.26 13.31 -11.51
CA GLU A 99 2.58 13.81 -12.72
C GLU A 99 1.39 14.69 -12.37
N LEU A 100 0.52 14.23 -11.47
CA LEU A 100 -0.67 14.99 -11.05
C LEU A 100 -0.27 16.32 -10.41
N ALA A 101 0.75 16.33 -9.55
CA ALA A 101 1.28 17.56 -8.98
C ALA A 101 1.82 18.49 -10.08
N GLY A 102 2.61 17.97 -11.02
CA GLY A 102 3.12 18.76 -12.15
C GLY A 102 2.01 19.41 -12.97
N GLN A 103 1.00 18.64 -13.35
CA GLN A 103 -0.15 19.13 -14.11
C GLN A 103 -0.98 20.15 -13.31
N SER A 104 -1.23 19.88 -12.04
CA SER A 104 -2.03 20.76 -11.17
C SER A 104 -1.37 22.12 -10.96
N TRP A 105 -0.05 22.14 -10.75
CA TRP A 105 0.70 23.39 -10.62
C TRP A 105 0.77 24.14 -11.96
N ALA A 106 1.06 23.45 -13.08
CA ALA A 106 1.06 24.07 -14.40
C ALA A 106 -0.30 24.72 -14.74
N LYS A 107 -1.42 24.05 -14.41
CA LYS A 107 -2.77 24.59 -14.61
C LYS A 107 -3.07 25.80 -13.74
N SER A 108 -2.52 25.84 -12.52
CA SER A 108 -2.68 26.99 -11.62
C SER A 108 -1.89 28.24 -12.04
N GLY A 109 -1.00 28.13 -13.03
CA GLY A 109 -0.09 29.21 -13.44
C GLY A 109 1.05 29.48 -12.45
N ALA A 110 1.12 28.73 -11.35
CA ALA A 110 2.19 28.80 -10.36
C ALA A 110 3.22 27.68 -10.57
N SER A 111 4.48 27.97 -10.32
CA SER A 111 5.54 26.96 -10.34
C SER A 111 5.50 26.14 -9.06
N ARG A 112 5.63 24.81 -9.20
CA ARG A 112 5.60 23.89 -8.06
C ARG A 112 6.71 24.26 -7.04
N PRO A 113 6.43 24.24 -5.72
CA PRO A 113 7.48 24.36 -4.71
C PRO A 113 8.61 23.35 -4.97
N GLY A 114 9.85 23.84 -5.09
CA GLY A 114 11.04 23.03 -5.37
C GLY A 114 11.32 22.72 -6.85
N LEU A 115 10.64 23.36 -7.81
CA LEU A 115 10.96 23.25 -9.25
C LEU A 115 12.07 24.22 -9.71
N PHE A 116 12.39 25.23 -8.89
CA PHE A 116 13.51 26.14 -9.10
C PHE A 116 14.43 26.06 -7.88
N CYS A 117 15.40 25.16 -7.95
CA CYS A 117 16.62 25.19 -7.16
C CYS A 117 17.79 25.21 -8.15
#